data_AF-A0A7L9FKN9-F1
#
_entry.id   AF-A0A7L9FKN9-F1
#
_cell.length_a   1.000
_cell.length_b   1.000
_cell.length_c   1.000
_cell.angle_alpha   90.00
_cell.angle_beta   90.00
_cell.angle_gamma   90.00
#
_symmetry.space_group_name_H-M   'P 1'
#
loop_
_entity.id
_entity.type
_entity.pdbx_description
1 polymer ?
#
loop_
_entity_poly.entity_id
_entity_poly.type
_entity_poly.pdbx_seq_one_letter_code
_entity_poly.pdbx_strand_id
1 'polypeptide(L)'
;MKASSVLAPALSLLLVALLALYVPLKVIEGVSAKTLDPLFGGIIVVVSIVAGATLGFFALVFTVVVPLAESENHDKKVYALKIREVEEKLAIYRARQRAMLEELDEIKKQLEEIRDILKEGMGV
;
A
#
# COMPACT_ATOMS: atom_id res chain seq x y z
N MET A 1 -10.51 6.12 -18.19
CA MET A 1 -9.16 6.73 -18.02
C MET A 1 -8.07 5.68 -17.70
N LYS A 2 -8.03 4.52 -18.38
CA LYS A 2 -7.01 3.45 -18.13
C LYS A 2 -5.94 3.31 -19.21
N ALA A 3 -6.18 3.82 -20.42
CA ALA A 3 -5.21 3.70 -21.51
C ALA A 3 -3.96 4.58 -21.31
N SER A 4 -4.12 5.78 -20.75
CA SER A 4 -2.99 6.70 -20.52
C SER A 4 -2.00 6.22 -19.47
N SER A 5 -2.46 5.46 -18.45
CA SER A 5 -1.58 5.01 -17.35
C SER A 5 -0.64 3.89 -17.75
N VAL A 6 -0.97 3.11 -18.79
CA VAL A 6 -0.13 2.01 -19.30
C VAL A 6 0.71 2.47 -20.51
N LEU A 7 0.22 3.43 -21.29
CA LEU A 7 0.94 3.97 -22.44
C LEU A 7 2.20 4.73 -22.01
N ALA A 8 2.14 5.56 -20.97
CA ALA A 8 3.29 6.33 -20.48
C ALA A 8 4.49 5.46 -20.07
N PRO A 9 4.35 4.42 -19.20
CA PRO A 9 5.47 3.56 -18.85
C PRO A 9 6.01 2.77 -20.05
N ALA A 10 5.13 2.24 -20.91
CA ALA A 10 5.54 1.50 -22.11
C ALA A 10 6.38 2.38 -23.06
N LEU A 11 5.96 3.63 -23.24
CA LEU A 11 6.65 4.58 -24.11
C LEU A 11 8.00 5.02 -23.50
N SER A 12 8.08 5.19 -22.18
CA SER A 12 9.36 5.44 -21.49
C SER A 12 10.35 4.28 -21.61
N LEU A 13 9.90 3.03 -21.47
CA LEU A 13 10.73 1.84 -21.63
C LEU A 13 11.25 1.71 -23.07
N LEU A 14 10.40 2.00 -24.05
CA LEU A 14 10.77 2.03 -25.46
C LEU A 14 11.83 3.10 -25.74
N LEU A 15 11.68 4.30 -25.18
CA LEU A 15 12.67 5.38 -25.28
C LEU A 15 14.01 5.01 -24.66
N VAL A 16 13.99 4.38 -23.49
CA VAL A 16 15.19 3.89 -22.81
C VAL A 16 15.89 2.82 -23.65
N ALA A 17 15.13 1.87 -24.22
CA ALA A 17 15.69 0.86 -25.11
C ALA A 17 16.31 1.48 -26.38
N LEU A 18 15.67 2.50 -26.97
CA LEU A 18 16.22 3.21 -28.11
C LEU A 18 17.55 3.91 -27.76
N LEU A 19 17.60 4.64 -26.66
CA LEU A 19 18.80 5.38 -26.27
C LEU A 19 19.93 4.47 -25.76
N ALA A 20 19.62 3.46 -24.96
CA ALA A 20 20.65 2.64 -24.32
C ALA A 20 21.17 1.51 -25.22
N LEU A 21 20.37 1.03 -26.18
CA LEU A 21 20.73 -0.11 -27.04
C LEU A 21 20.78 0.28 -28.52
N TYR A 22 19.71 0.88 -29.06
CA TYR A 22 19.63 1.12 -30.49
C TYR A 22 20.63 2.16 -30.99
N VAL A 23 20.75 3.29 -30.29
CA VAL A 23 21.70 4.36 -30.66
C VAL A 23 23.15 3.86 -30.62
N PRO A 24 23.62 3.20 -29.54
CA PRO A 24 24.97 2.64 -29.54
C PRO A 24 25.25 1.65 -30.67
N LEU A 25 24.30 0.74 -30.96
CA LEU A 25 24.44 -0.21 -32.06
C LEU A 25 24.58 0.50 -33.42
N LYS A 26 23.74 1.51 -33.69
CA LYS A 26 23.80 2.27 -34.94
C LYS A 26 25.07 3.10 -35.07
N VAL A 27 25.59 3.63 -33.97
CA VAL A 27 26.87 4.34 -33.97
C VAL A 27 28.03 3.39 -34.26
N ILE A 28 28.04 2.19 -33.67
CA ILE A 28 29.06 1.16 -33.96
C ILE A 28 29.01 0.75 -35.44
N GLU A 29 27.81 0.52 -36.00
CA GLU A 29 27.64 0.25 -37.43
C GLU A 29 28.19 1.38 -38.31
N GLY A 30 27.91 2.64 -37.97
CA GLY A 30 28.40 3.81 -38.72
C GLY A 30 29.93 3.97 -38.65
N VAL A 31 30.53 3.72 -37.49
CA VAL A 31 31.99 3.72 -37.34
C VAL A 31 32.61 2.58 -38.14
N SER A 32 32.03 1.38 -38.11
CA SER A 32 32.50 0.23 -38.88
C SER A 32 32.39 0.45 -40.40
N ALA A 33 31.36 1.17 -40.85
CA ALA A 33 31.16 1.53 -42.25
C ALA A 33 32.06 2.71 -42.70
N LYS A 34 32.91 3.24 -41.81
CA LYS A 34 33.75 4.45 -42.01
C LYS A 34 32.96 5.71 -42.38
N THR A 35 31.66 5.74 -42.08
CA THR A 35 30.81 6.93 -42.31
C THR A 35 30.84 7.90 -41.13
N LEU A 36 31.27 7.43 -39.96
CA LEU A 36 31.39 8.22 -38.74
C LEU A 36 32.80 8.14 -38.16
N ASP A 37 33.31 9.26 -37.64
CA ASP A 37 34.58 9.30 -36.90
C ASP A 37 34.45 8.52 -35.58
N PRO A 38 35.34 7.55 -35.28
CA PRO A 38 35.36 6.83 -34.02
C PRO A 38 35.33 7.70 -32.77
N LEU A 39 36.02 8.85 -32.77
CA LEU A 39 36.06 9.75 -31.61
C LEU A 39 34.69 10.38 -31.36
N PHE A 40 34.06 10.86 -32.43
CA PHE A 40 32.72 11.46 -32.35
C PHE A 40 31.66 10.40 -32.01
N GLY A 41 31.77 9.20 -32.57
CA GLY A 41 30.93 8.06 -32.24
C GLY A 41 31.03 7.66 -30.76
N GLY A 42 32.24 7.60 -30.22
CA GLY A 42 32.46 7.29 -28.80
C GLY A 42 31.74 8.26 -27.86
N ILE A 43 31.79 9.56 -28.16
CA ILE A 43 31.08 10.59 -27.37
C ILE A 43 29.57 10.37 -27.42
N ILE A 44 29.02 10.12 -28.62
CA ILE A 44 27.57 9.89 -28.80
C ILE A 44 27.12 8.66 -27.99
N VAL A 45 27.88 7.57 -28.02
CA VAL A 45 27.57 6.34 -27.27
C VAL A 45 27.50 6.64 -25.78
N VAL A 46 28.51 7.32 -25.22
CA VAL A 46 28.56 7.64 -23.79
C VAL A 46 27.37 8.51 -23.39
N VAL A 47 27.09 9.57 -24.15
CA VAL A 47 25.95 10.47 -23.87
C VAL A 47 24.63 9.71 -23.95
N SER A 48 24.46 8.85 -24.95
CA SER A 48 23.24 8.07 -25.15
C SER A 48 22.98 7.08 -24.02
N ILE A 49 24.03 6.41 -23.54
CA ILE A 49 23.95 5.49 -22.40
C ILE A 49 23.59 6.25 -21.12
N VAL A 50 24.24 7.39 -20.85
CA VAL A 50 23.94 8.21 -19.66
C VAL A 50 22.50 8.74 -19.70
N ALA A 51 22.05 9.24 -20.85
CA ALA A 51 20.67 9.69 -21.05
C ALA A 51 19.66 8.54 -20.90
N GLY A 52 19.94 7.38 -21.48
CA GLY A 52 19.12 6.18 -21.34
C GLY A 52 19.03 5.68 -19.89
N ALA A 53 20.15 5.66 -19.17
CA ALA A 53 20.22 5.22 -17.78
C ALA A 53 19.45 6.16 -16.84
N THR A 54 19.61 7.48 -17.01
CA THR A 54 18.90 8.48 -16.20
C THR A 54 17.40 8.42 -16.44
N LEU A 55 16.95 8.34 -17.71
CA LEU A 55 15.55 8.15 -18.05
C LEU A 55 15.00 6.82 -17.50
N GLY A 56 15.77 5.73 -17.60
CA GLY A 56 15.39 4.42 -17.08
C GLY A 56 15.20 4.42 -15.57
N PHE A 57 16.10 5.10 -14.85
CA PHE A 57 15.99 5.27 -13.40
C PHE A 57 14.69 5.99 -13.01
N PHE A 58 14.40 7.14 -13.62
CA PHE A 58 13.17 7.89 -13.31
C PHE A 58 11.91 7.13 -13.71
N ALA A 59 11.92 6.46 -14.88
CA ALA A 59 10.80 5.63 -15.29
C ALA A 59 10.49 4.56 -14.22
N LEU A 60 11.50 3.86 -13.70
CA LEU A 60 11.33 2.85 -12.66
C LEU A 60 10.81 3.46 -11.35
N VAL A 61 11.40 4.58 -10.91
CA VAL A 61 10.99 5.26 -9.66
C VAL A 61 9.52 5.68 -9.70
N PHE A 62 9.09 6.35 -10.77
CA PHE A 62 7.72 6.87 -10.85
C PHE A 62 6.66 5.80 -11.14
N THR A 63 7.04 4.72 -11.81
CA THR A 63 6.06 3.69 -12.24
C THR A 63 5.94 2.53 -11.25
N VAL A 64 7.01 2.23 -10.51
CA VAL A 64 7.05 1.10 -9.59
C VAL A 64 7.21 1.57 -8.15
N VAL A 65 8.25 2.37 -7.86
CA VAL A 65 8.61 2.69 -6.47
C VAL A 65 7.59 3.60 -5.80
N VAL A 66 7.20 4.69 -6.46
CA VAL A 66 6.24 5.66 -5.90
C VAL A 66 4.86 5.02 -5.64
N PRO A 67 4.24 4.29 -6.61
CA PRO A 67 2.96 3.65 -6.37
C PRO A 67 2.98 2.60 -5.26
N LEU A 68 4.06 1.83 -5.14
CA LEU A 68 4.22 0.85 -4.05
C LEU A 68 4.32 1.54 -2.69
N ALA A 69 5.09 2.62 -2.58
CA ALA A 69 5.23 3.39 -1.35
C ALA A 69 3.92 4.07 -0.93
N GLU A 70 3.12 4.55 -1.89
CA GLU A 70 1.80 5.13 -1.61
C GLU A 70 0.80 4.06 -1.14
N SER A 71 0.80 2.88 -1.76
CA SER A 71 -0.05 1.76 -1.35
C SER A 71 0.24 1.33 0.08
N GLU A 72 1.52 1.18 0.44
CA GLU A 72 1.92 0.75 1.79
C GLU A 72 1.50 1.76 2.86
N ASN A 73 1.61 3.06 2.56
CA ASN A 73 1.18 4.12 3.47
C ASN A 73 -0.35 4.21 3.59
N HIS A 74 -1.07 3.95 2.51
CA HIS A 74 -2.53 3.92 2.52
C HIS A 74 -3.05 2.76 3.39
N ASP A 75 -2.45 1.57 3.27
CA ASP A 75 -2.83 0.41 4.06
C ASP A 75 -2.58 0.62 5.57
N LYS A 76 -1.46 1.25 5.94
CA LYS A 76 -1.18 1.60 7.34
C LYS A 76 -2.24 2.53 7.94
N LYS A 77 -2.67 3.56 7.19
CA LYS A 77 -3.71 4.49 7.64
C LYS A 77 -5.07 3.80 7.78
N VAL A 78 -5.45 2.97 6.82
CA VAL A 78 -6.71 2.21 6.86
C VAL A 78 -6.72 1.23 8.04
N TYR A 79 -5.59 0.57 8.30
CA TYR A 79 -5.45 -0.34 9.43
C TYR A 79 -5.58 0.38 10.78
N ALA A 80 -4.95 1.54 10.93
CA ALA A 80 -5.06 2.37 12.14
C ALA A 80 -6.51 2.83 12.40
N LEU A 81 -7.24 3.22 11.35
CA LEU A 81 -8.65 3.60 11.48
C LEU A 81 -9.52 2.41 11.92
N LYS A 82 -9.29 1.22 11.35
CA LYS A 82 -10.01 0.00 11.74
C LYS A 82 -9.75 -0.40 13.19
N ILE A 83 -8.52 -0.29 13.67
CA ILE A 83 -8.20 -0.58 15.08
C ILE A 83 -8.99 0.34 16.00
N ARG A 84 -9.00 1.64 15.71
CA ARG A 84 -9.72 2.62 16.52
C ARG A 84 -11.23 2.33 16.57
N GLU A 85 -11.82 1.94 15.45
CA GLU A 85 -13.25 1.56 15.40
C GLU A 85 -13.54 0.30 16.22
N VAL A 86 -12.63 -0.68 16.22
CA VAL A 86 -12.75 -1.90 17.01
C VAL A 86 -12.61 -1.61 18.50
N GLU A 87 -11.68 -0.74 18.89
CA GLU A 87 -11.49 -0.31 20.28
C GLU A 87 -12.74 0.41 20.83
N GLU A 88 -13.34 1.29 20.03
CA GLU A 88 -14.56 2.00 20.41
C GLU A 88 -15.75 1.05 20.60
N LYS A 89 -15.93 0.09 19.69
CA LYS A 89 -16.94 -0.97 19.84
C LYS A 89 -16.68 -1.80 21.10
N LEU A 90 -15.43 -2.21 21.36
CA LEU A 90 -15.05 -2.96 22.55
C LEU A 90 -15.38 -2.20 23.85
N ALA A 91 -15.15 -0.89 23.88
CA ALA A 91 -15.49 -0.06 25.03
C ALA A 91 -17.00 -0.08 25.32
N ILE A 92 -17.83 0.07 24.29
CA ILE A 92 -19.30 0.01 24.40
C ILE A 92 -19.75 -1.37 24.87
N TYR A 93 -19.21 -2.45 24.29
CA TYR A 93 -19.54 -3.81 24.71
C TYR A 93 -19.18 -4.08 26.17
N ARG A 94 -18.01 -3.61 26.63
CA ARG A 94 -17.59 -3.76 28.03
C ARG A 94 -18.50 -2.97 28.98
N ALA A 95 -18.91 -1.76 28.61
CA ALA A 95 -19.86 -0.98 29.40
C ALA A 95 -21.20 -1.71 29.51
N ARG A 96 -21.70 -2.25 28.39
CA ARG A 96 -22.95 -3.02 28.37
C ARG A 96 -22.87 -4.31 29.19
N GLN A 97 -21.75 -5.02 29.14
CA GLN A 97 -21.53 -6.21 29.96
C GLN A 97 -21.55 -5.90 31.47
N ARG A 98 -21.00 -4.74 31.89
CA ARG A 98 -21.07 -4.32 33.30
C ARG A 98 -22.49 -4.04 33.75
N ALA A 99 -23.27 -3.30 32.95
CA ALA A 99 -24.68 -3.05 33.26
C ALA A 99 -25.49 -4.35 33.37
N MET A 100 -25.26 -5.30 32.47
CA MET A 100 -25.94 -6.60 32.51
C MET A 100 -25.55 -7.44 33.74
N LEU A 101 -24.30 -7.32 34.23
CA LEU A 101 -23.89 -8.00 35.48
C LEU A 101 -24.58 -7.37 36.70
N GLU A 102 -24.72 -6.05 36.74
CA GLU A 102 -25.48 -5.36 37.80
C GLU A 102 -26.94 -5.78 37.80
N GLU A 103 -27.58 -5.86 36.62
CA GLU A 103 -28.96 -6.36 36.48
C GLU A 103 -29.10 -7.81 36.99
N LEU A 104 -28.11 -8.68 36.72
CA LEU A 104 -28.12 -10.06 37.20
C LEU A 104 -27.98 -10.16 38.73
N ASP A 105 -27.17 -9.30 39.35
CA ASP A 105 -27.04 -9.23 40.81
C ASP A 105 -28.35 -8.74 41.45
N GLU A 106 -29.05 -7.80 40.83
CA GLU A 106 -30.37 -7.32 41.30
C GLU A 106 -31.44 -8.41 41.19
N ILE A 107 -31.49 -9.14 40.07
CA ILE A 107 -32.40 -10.30 39.90
C ILE A 107 -32.11 -11.36 40.96
N LYS A 108 -30.83 -11.65 41.23
CA LYS A 108 -30.43 -12.61 42.27
C LYS A 108 -30.97 -12.19 43.63
N LYS A 109 -30.85 -10.91 43.99
CA LYS A 109 -31.37 -10.39 45.26
C LYS A 109 -32.89 -10.53 45.35
N GLN A 110 -33.62 -10.22 44.28
CA GLN A 110 -35.08 -10.42 44.24
C GLN A 110 -35.47 -11.89 44.43
N LEU A 111 -34.74 -12.82 43.83
CA LEU A 111 -34.98 -14.25 44.02
C LEU A 111 -34.69 -14.72 45.45
N GLU A 112 -33.68 -14.16 46.11
CA GLU A 112 -33.40 -14.43 47.52
C GLU A 112 -34.53 -13.90 48.42
N GLU A 113 -35.04 -12.70 48.18
CA GLU A 113 -36.19 -12.14 48.90
C GLU A 113 -37.44 -12.99 48.73
N ILE A 114 -37.76 -13.42 47.50
CA ILE A 114 -38.89 -14.33 47.22
C ILE A 114 -38.71 -15.66 47.96
N ARG A 115 -37.50 -16.23 47.93
CA ARG A 115 -37.19 -17.48 48.63
C ARG A 115 -37.42 -17.34 50.13
N ASP A 116 -36.98 -16.24 50.72
CA ASP A 116 -37.06 -16.02 52.16
C ASP A 116 -38.52 -15.81 52.60
N ILE A 117 -39.32 -15.08 51.82
CA ILE A 117 -40.78 -14.95 52.00
C ILE A 117 -41.47 -16.33 51.93
N LEU A 118 -41.09 -17.16 50.95
CA LEU A 118 -41.66 -18.51 50.81
C LEU A 118 -41.30 -19.42 52.00
N LYS A 119 -40.11 -19.27 52.58
CA LYS A 119 -39.73 -20.00 53.80
C LYS A 119 -40.57 -19.54 55.00
N GLU A 120 -40.69 -18.23 55.21
CA GLU A 120 -41.54 -17.67 56.27
C GLU A 120 -43.00 -18.11 56.16
N GLY A 121 -43.56 -18.08 54.94
CA GLY A 121 -44.95 -18.49 54.69
C GLY A 121 -45.21 -19.99 54.83
N MET A 122 -44.19 -20.85 54.69
CA MET A 122 -44.31 -22.30 54.87
C MET A 122 -44.12 -22.78 56.32
N GLY A 123 -43.76 -21.90 57.26
CA GLY A 123 -43.67 -22.26 58.68
C GLY A 123 -42.61 -23.31 59.02
N VAL A 124 -41.50 -23.34 58.27
CA VAL A 124 -40.26 -24.08 58.59
C VAL A 124 -39.10 -23.09 58.68
#